data_AF-A0AAJ8DPS4-F1
#
_entry.id   AF-A0AAJ8DPS4-F1
#
_cell.length_a   1.000
_cell.length_b   1.000
_cell.length_c   1.000
_cell.angle_alpha   90.00
_cell.angle_beta   90.00
_cell.angle_gamma   90.00
#
_symmetry.space_group_name_H-M   'P 1'
#
loop_
_entity.id
_entity.type
_entity.pdbx_description
1 polymer ?
#
loop_
_entity_poly.entity_id
_entity_poly.type
_entity_poly.pdbx_seq_one_letter_code
_entity_poly.pdbx_strand_id
1 'polypeptide(L)'
;MLCFSTALLLAVTCLLVNAGAPTETVTTCEGNNVHLLSCDEGVISVQSAFYGRSDSVTCSVGRPPQQITNTGCSLTGAVEVLKRRCDGKRSCELNTGVFSPDPCRGTYKYLQTKFICLPSIYRMTCENSAAHLHCAEGQVISVYSADYGRHDHTTCSYSQPPTSVQNADCSHPTSKVAESCNGKNSCIISASNSVFGDPCVGTYKYLEVAYNCEYSDSDSSPQLVKLPPSPLFTSDRIFFNMLCFRGCTTLLLAATCLLTTAVVSTERAVTCDDSHNVQHLSCGVGSVISVQAALYGRADDETCSEGRPQSQLSNTECSQDGTVDVLKRRCDGKKECEVITNIVHSSDPCPGTYKYLETNYTCFPAIHTITCEHSVAHLYCDEGQVIFVYGADYGRRDHTTCSYKRPASQIENVYCSNPTSKVAESCNGRNICSISASNSVFGDPCVGTYKYLEVSYVCEYPGNNPQ
;
A
#
# COMPACT_ATOMS: atom_id res chain seq x y z
N MET A 1 28.57 43.06 13.87
CA MET A 1 28.03 42.35 15.03
C MET A 1 26.52 42.45 15.00
N LEU A 2 25.85 41.39 14.57
CA LEU A 2 24.42 41.17 14.75
C LEU A 2 24.30 39.73 15.26
N CYS A 3 24.12 39.58 16.57
CA CYS A 3 23.83 38.30 17.21
C CYS A 3 22.39 37.91 16.85
N PHE A 4 22.22 37.02 15.88
CA PHE A 4 20.97 36.26 15.79
C PHE A 4 21.04 35.10 16.78
N SER A 5 20.21 35.21 17.81
CA SER A 5 20.12 34.29 18.95
C SER A 5 19.82 32.87 18.49
N THR A 6 20.68 31.93 18.87
CA THR A 6 20.56 30.48 18.67
C THR A 6 19.32 29.87 19.36
N ALA A 7 18.56 30.66 20.12
CA ALA A 7 17.29 30.25 20.71
C ALA A 7 16.16 30.08 19.68
N LEU A 8 16.23 30.72 18.50
CA LEU A 8 15.16 30.62 17.50
C LEU A 8 15.22 29.32 16.67
N LEU A 9 16.40 28.70 16.53
CA LEU A 9 16.55 27.43 15.80
C LEU A 9 16.06 26.21 16.60
N LEU A 10 16.10 26.27 17.93
CA LEU A 10 15.62 25.18 18.80
C LEU A 10 14.07 25.12 18.89
N ALA A 11 13.39 26.21 18.57
CA ALA A 11 11.93 26.22 18.48
C ALA A 11 11.41 25.56 17.18
N VAL A 12 12.21 25.56 16.11
CA VAL A 12 11.83 24.98 14.81
C VAL A 12 12.04 23.47 14.79
N THR A 13 13.04 22.94 15.50
CA THR A 13 13.28 21.49 15.61
C THR A 13 12.30 20.78 16.56
N CYS A 14 11.63 21.51 17.45
CA CYS A 14 10.62 20.95 18.35
C CYS A 14 9.20 20.87 17.72
N LEU A 15 8.99 21.48 16.54
CA LEU A 15 7.67 21.53 15.89
C LEU A 15 7.40 20.37 14.90
N LEU A 16 8.36 19.46 14.69
CA LEU A 16 8.22 18.35 13.73
C LEU A 16 7.96 16.97 14.37
N VAL A 17 7.59 16.90 15.65
CA VAL A 17 7.29 15.62 16.34
C VAL A 17 5.78 15.30 16.35
N ASN A 18 4.99 15.87 15.44
CA ASN A 18 3.57 15.50 15.30
C ASN A 18 3.05 15.72 13.87
N ALA A 19 3.79 15.27 12.86
CA ALA A 19 3.16 14.99 11.57
C ALA A 19 2.28 13.74 11.76
N GLY A 20 1.02 13.94 12.16
CA GLY A 20 0.02 12.87 12.17
C GLY A 20 -0.06 12.20 10.80
N ALA A 21 -0.41 10.91 10.76
CA ALA A 21 -0.54 10.15 9.52
C ALA A 21 -1.35 10.94 8.45
N PRO A 22 -0.96 10.84 7.16
CA PRO A 22 -1.63 11.57 6.09
C PRO A 22 -3.12 11.23 6.11
N THR A 23 -3.95 12.27 6.12
CA THR A 23 -5.39 12.08 6.22
C THR A 23 -6.04 12.20 4.85
N GLU A 24 -6.75 11.15 4.47
CA GLU A 24 -7.44 11.05 3.19
C GLU A 24 -8.90 11.49 3.31
N THR A 25 -9.44 12.05 2.23
CA THR A 25 -10.85 12.48 2.17
C THR A 25 -11.51 11.94 0.91
N VAL A 26 -12.57 11.15 1.09
CA VAL A 26 -13.37 10.59 -0.01
C VAL A 26 -14.76 11.23 0.01
N THR A 27 -15.22 11.71 -1.14
CA THR A 27 -16.56 12.26 -1.32
C THR A 27 -17.35 11.47 -2.35
N THR A 28 -18.56 11.03 -2.00
CA THR A 28 -19.44 10.24 -2.88
C THR A 28 -20.84 10.85 -2.88
N CYS A 29 -21.33 11.22 -4.06
CA CYS A 29 -22.67 11.77 -4.21
C CYS A 29 -23.77 10.69 -4.01
N GLU A 30 -24.91 11.07 -3.44
CA GLU A 30 -26.08 10.19 -3.24
C GLU A 30 -26.54 9.51 -4.55
N GLY A 31 -26.86 8.22 -4.49
CA GLY A 31 -27.28 7.40 -5.64
C GLY A 31 -26.74 5.97 -5.58
N ASN A 32 -26.68 5.30 -6.74
CA ASN A 32 -26.11 3.95 -6.88
C ASN A 32 -24.57 3.93 -6.90
N ASN A 33 -23.93 4.95 -6.32
CA ASN A 33 -22.48 5.03 -6.21
C ASN A 33 -21.98 4.20 -5.02
N VAL A 34 -20.78 3.64 -5.16
CA VAL A 34 -20.07 2.96 -4.08
C VAL A 34 -19.13 3.95 -3.43
N HIS A 35 -19.22 4.08 -2.11
CA HIS A 35 -18.23 4.78 -1.31
C HIS A 35 -17.16 3.78 -0.91
N LEU A 36 -15.94 3.99 -1.40
CA LEU A 36 -14.79 3.13 -1.17
C LEU A 36 -13.76 3.89 -0.33
N LEU A 37 -13.40 3.33 0.81
CA LEU A 37 -12.22 3.70 1.57
C LEU A 37 -11.21 2.55 1.42
N SER A 38 -9.94 2.87 1.21
CA SER A 38 -8.90 1.85 1.06
C SER A 38 -7.61 2.34 1.68
N CYS A 39 -6.87 1.41 2.26
CA CYS A 39 -5.52 1.63 2.75
C CYS A 39 -4.56 0.72 2.00
N ASP A 40 -3.57 1.31 1.33
CA ASP A 40 -2.49 0.56 0.67
C ASP A 40 -1.64 -0.22 1.69
N GLU A 41 -1.55 0.29 2.92
CA GLU A 41 -0.95 -0.36 4.08
C GLU A 41 -1.71 -0.03 5.36
N GLY A 42 -1.71 -1.00 6.28
CA GLY A 42 -2.40 -0.85 7.56
C GLY A 42 -3.91 -1.05 7.46
N VAL A 43 -4.67 -0.34 8.29
CA VAL A 43 -6.13 -0.42 8.34
C VAL A 43 -6.77 0.96 8.46
N ILE A 44 -7.96 1.08 7.91
CA ILE A 44 -8.78 2.29 7.94
C ILE A 44 -9.10 2.65 9.39
N SER A 45 -8.92 3.93 9.71
CA SER A 45 -9.39 4.56 10.95
C SER A 45 -10.13 5.84 10.60
N VAL A 46 -11.46 5.77 10.62
CA VAL A 46 -12.34 6.87 10.27
C VAL A 46 -12.20 7.98 11.31
N GLN A 47 -11.78 9.16 10.88
CA GLN A 47 -11.63 10.33 11.73
C GLN A 47 -12.94 11.12 11.84
N SER A 48 -13.60 11.33 10.70
CA SER A 48 -14.91 11.98 10.65
C SER A 48 -15.70 11.53 9.42
N ALA A 49 -17.03 11.52 9.52
CA ALA A 49 -17.89 11.33 8.36
C ALA A 49 -19.10 12.24 8.42
N PHE A 50 -19.54 12.69 7.23
CA PHE A 50 -20.69 13.55 7.02
C PHE A 50 -21.58 12.91 5.96
N TYR A 51 -22.88 12.74 6.26
CA TYR A 51 -23.87 12.40 5.25
C TYR A 51 -24.99 13.45 5.25
N GLY A 52 -25.17 14.15 4.14
CA GLY A 52 -26.12 15.25 4.03
C GLY A 52 -25.75 16.21 2.92
N ARG A 53 -26.00 17.50 3.11
CA ARG A 53 -25.52 18.58 2.26
C ARG A 53 -25.17 19.79 3.12
N SER A 54 -23.91 20.22 3.10
CA SER A 54 -23.44 21.41 3.83
C SER A 54 -23.14 22.61 2.92
N ASP A 55 -23.17 22.40 1.60
CA ASP A 55 -22.93 23.46 0.60
C ASP A 55 -23.70 23.20 -0.72
N SER A 56 -23.83 24.25 -1.55
CA SER A 56 -24.57 24.20 -2.82
C SER A 56 -23.72 23.77 -4.03
N VAL A 57 -22.43 23.52 -3.86
CA VAL A 57 -21.46 23.29 -4.93
C VAL A 57 -21.12 21.80 -5.07
N THR A 58 -20.81 21.13 -3.96
CA THR A 58 -20.50 19.70 -3.92
C THR A 58 -21.67 18.90 -4.46
N CYS A 59 -21.37 18.01 -5.42
CA CYS A 59 -22.37 17.15 -6.07
C CYS A 59 -23.55 17.94 -6.68
N SER A 60 -23.31 19.15 -7.23
CA SER A 60 -24.37 20.02 -7.80
C SER A 60 -24.59 19.88 -9.30
N VAL A 61 -23.64 19.31 -10.04
CA VAL A 61 -23.69 19.23 -11.52
C VAL A 61 -24.95 18.50 -11.98
N GLY A 62 -25.75 19.18 -12.81
CA GLY A 62 -26.99 18.64 -13.38
C GLY A 62 -28.15 18.51 -12.40
N ARG A 63 -28.05 19.10 -11.19
CA ARG A 63 -29.12 19.03 -10.17
C ARG A 63 -29.98 20.30 -10.15
N PRO A 64 -31.31 20.16 -9.97
CA PRO A 64 -32.21 21.30 -9.90
C PRO A 64 -31.99 22.11 -8.60
N PRO A 65 -32.20 23.44 -8.61
CA PRO A 65 -31.95 24.31 -7.46
C PRO A 65 -32.62 23.84 -6.16
N GLN A 66 -33.85 23.31 -6.25
CA GLN A 66 -34.64 22.84 -5.11
C GLN A 66 -33.95 21.69 -4.34
N GLN A 67 -33.06 20.93 -4.99
CA GLN A 67 -32.34 19.81 -4.38
C GLN A 67 -31.02 20.23 -3.72
N ILE A 68 -30.51 21.44 -4.00
CA ILE A 68 -29.17 21.89 -3.60
C ILE A 68 -29.17 23.12 -2.67
N THR A 69 -30.32 23.75 -2.45
CA THR A 69 -30.44 24.94 -1.57
C THR A 69 -30.47 24.60 -0.08
N ASN A 70 -30.90 23.40 0.31
CA ASN A 70 -30.90 22.99 1.70
C ASN A 70 -29.50 22.53 2.15
N THR A 71 -28.69 23.48 2.63
CA THR A 71 -27.33 23.23 3.14
C THR A 71 -27.27 22.99 4.66
N GLY A 72 -28.42 22.99 5.34
CA GLY A 72 -28.53 22.63 6.75
C GLY A 72 -28.77 21.13 6.98
N CYS A 73 -28.61 20.31 5.95
CA CYS A 73 -28.90 18.88 6.03
C CYS A 73 -27.69 18.09 6.50
N SER A 74 -27.83 17.40 7.63
CA SER A 74 -26.82 16.47 8.13
C SER A 74 -27.47 15.33 8.91
N LEU A 75 -27.00 14.11 8.69
CA LEU A 75 -27.33 12.97 9.53
C LEU A 75 -26.42 12.92 10.75
N THR A 76 -27.01 13.10 11.94
CA THR A 76 -26.33 12.82 13.20
C THR A 76 -25.97 11.34 13.28
N GLY A 77 -24.74 11.02 13.68
CA GLY A 77 -24.30 9.64 13.85
C GLY A 77 -23.61 9.02 12.62
N ALA A 78 -23.38 9.81 11.55
CA ALA A 78 -22.81 9.28 10.31
C ALA A 78 -21.41 8.69 10.51
N VAL A 79 -20.59 9.31 11.37
CA VAL A 79 -19.24 8.83 11.69
C VAL A 79 -19.26 7.48 12.40
N GLU A 80 -20.20 7.23 13.31
CA GLU A 80 -20.31 5.95 14.03
C GLU A 80 -20.74 4.82 13.11
N VAL A 81 -21.57 5.11 12.11
CA VAL A 81 -21.94 4.13 11.07
C VAL A 81 -20.71 3.74 10.25
N LEU A 82 -19.87 4.72 9.88
CA LEU A 82 -18.66 4.49 9.10
C LEU A 82 -17.59 3.78 9.92
N LYS A 83 -17.31 4.25 11.14
CA LYS A 83 -16.40 3.58 12.08
C LYS A 83 -16.74 2.11 12.25
N ARG A 84 -18.00 1.81 12.57
CA ARG A 84 -18.46 0.42 12.75
C ARG A 84 -18.31 -0.45 11.50
N ARG A 85 -18.40 0.13 10.30
CA ARG A 85 -18.37 -0.62 9.04
C ARG A 85 -16.97 -0.74 8.45
N CYS A 86 -16.10 0.24 8.71
CA CYS A 86 -14.84 0.43 8.02
C CYS A 86 -13.61 0.39 8.91
N ASP A 87 -13.71 0.76 10.19
CA ASP A 87 -12.52 0.76 11.06
C ASP A 87 -11.92 -0.64 11.14
N GLY A 88 -10.59 -0.70 11.06
CA GLY A 88 -9.85 -1.94 11.13
C GLY A 88 -9.88 -2.77 9.85
N LYS A 89 -10.51 -2.30 8.77
CA LYS A 89 -10.46 -2.96 7.45
C LYS A 89 -9.38 -2.37 6.58
N ARG A 90 -8.83 -3.17 5.66
CA ARG A 90 -7.96 -2.68 4.59
C ARG A 90 -8.75 -1.93 3.51
N SER A 91 -9.91 -2.45 3.15
CA SER A 91 -10.84 -1.85 2.19
C SER A 91 -12.25 -1.87 2.78
N CYS A 92 -13.00 -0.78 2.57
CA CYS A 92 -14.38 -0.65 3.02
C CYS A 92 -15.25 -0.07 1.90
N GLU A 93 -16.20 -0.87 1.42
CA GLU A 93 -17.19 -0.45 0.44
C GLU A 93 -18.59 -0.37 1.06
N LEU A 94 -19.30 0.72 0.80
CA LEU A 94 -20.68 0.90 1.22
C LEU A 94 -21.46 1.80 0.28
N ASN A 95 -22.77 1.58 0.19
CA ASN A 95 -23.67 2.51 -0.48
C ASN A 95 -24.28 3.49 0.52
N THR A 96 -24.58 4.71 0.07
CA THR A 96 -25.25 5.74 0.89
C THR A 96 -26.58 5.29 1.50
N GLY A 97 -27.24 4.25 0.98
CA GLY A 97 -28.43 3.63 1.55
C GLY A 97 -28.24 2.98 2.93
N VAL A 98 -27.01 2.84 3.44
CA VAL A 98 -26.76 2.43 4.85
C VAL A 98 -27.25 3.46 5.86
N PHE A 99 -27.48 4.70 5.44
CA PHE A 99 -27.93 5.81 6.25
C PHE A 99 -29.46 5.96 6.21
N SER A 100 -30.14 5.06 6.92
CA SER A 100 -31.60 5.08 7.06
C SER A 100 -32.01 5.41 8.49
N PRO A 101 -33.02 6.29 8.71
CA PRO A 101 -33.84 6.97 7.70
C PRO A 101 -33.14 8.17 7.03
N ASP A 102 -33.66 8.61 5.86
CA ASP A 102 -33.15 9.79 5.14
C ASP A 102 -33.25 11.06 6.01
N PRO A 103 -32.13 11.77 6.25
CA PRO A 103 -32.10 12.96 7.12
C PRO A 103 -32.87 14.17 6.55
N CYS A 104 -33.05 14.27 5.24
CA CYS A 104 -33.66 15.44 4.60
C CYS A 104 -34.25 15.12 3.22
N ARG A 105 -35.45 14.54 3.22
CA ARG A 105 -36.14 14.15 1.97
C ARG A 105 -36.22 15.30 0.97
N GLY A 106 -35.92 15.01 -0.29
CA GLY A 106 -35.95 15.99 -1.38
C GLY A 106 -34.67 16.82 -1.53
N THR A 107 -33.71 16.70 -0.61
CA THR A 107 -32.37 17.28 -0.76
C THR A 107 -31.43 16.21 -1.31
N TYR A 108 -30.64 16.56 -2.34
CA TYR A 108 -29.63 15.66 -2.89
C TYR A 108 -28.39 15.69 -1.99
N LYS A 109 -28.00 14.56 -1.42
CA LYS A 109 -26.96 14.46 -0.39
C LYS A 109 -25.63 13.99 -0.97
N TYR A 110 -24.59 14.05 -0.17
CA TYR A 110 -23.30 13.40 -0.40
C TYR A 110 -22.76 12.85 0.92
N LEU A 111 -21.97 11.78 0.81
CA LEU A 111 -21.16 11.25 1.89
C LEU A 111 -19.74 11.79 1.72
N GLN A 112 -19.21 12.44 2.75
CA GLN A 112 -17.80 12.81 2.83
C GLN A 112 -17.19 12.15 4.05
N THR A 113 -16.12 11.39 3.86
CA THR A 113 -15.43 10.68 4.93
C THR A 113 -13.97 11.06 4.93
N LYS A 114 -13.46 11.37 6.11
CA LYS A 114 -12.05 11.64 6.37
C LYS A 114 -11.50 10.49 7.21
N PHE A 115 -10.43 9.84 6.76
CA PHE A 115 -9.84 8.69 7.44
C PHE A 115 -8.31 8.73 7.34
N ILE A 116 -7.66 7.98 8.23
CA ILE A 116 -6.22 7.70 8.16
C ILE A 116 -6.02 6.20 8.02
N CYS A 117 -4.86 5.81 7.50
CA CYS A 117 -4.41 4.43 7.53
C CYS A 117 -3.46 4.23 8.70
N LEU A 118 -3.89 3.43 9.68
CA LEU A 118 -3.07 3.07 10.83
C LEU A 118 -2.17 1.90 10.45
N PRO A 119 -0.84 2.02 10.58
CA PRO A 119 0.06 0.89 10.40
C PRO A 119 -0.40 -0.29 11.26
N SER A 120 -0.48 -1.47 10.66
CA SER A 120 -0.91 -2.68 11.34
C SER A 120 -0.17 -3.90 10.81
N ILE A 121 0.10 -4.83 11.72
CA ILE A 121 0.56 -6.17 11.42
C ILE A 121 -0.66 -7.00 11.09
N TYR A 122 -0.69 -7.53 9.87
CA TYR A 122 -1.74 -8.42 9.40
C TYR A 122 -1.35 -9.89 9.66
N ARG A 123 -2.23 -10.65 10.28
CA ARG A 123 -2.05 -12.08 10.51
C ARG A 123 -3.26 -12.86 10.05
N MET A 124 -2.96 -13.90 9.29
CA MET A 124 -3.94 -14.81 8.72
C MET A 124 -3.69 -16.23 9.20
N THR A 125 -4.74 -16.95 9.61
CA THR A 125 -4.61 -18.29 10.21
C THR A 125 -5.78 -19.18 9.84
N CYS A 126 -5.52 -20.28 9.14
CA CYS A 126 -6.56 -21.22 8.70
C CYS A 126 -7.28 -21.92 9.86
N GLU A 127 -8.53 -22.33 9.65
CA GLU A 127 -9.31 -23.08 10.63
C GLU A 127 -8.56 -24.34 11.12
N ASN A 128 -8.61 -24.58 12.42
CA ASN A 128 -7.87 -25.60 13.17
C ASN A 128 -6.37 -25.33 13.36
N SER A 129 -5.87 -24.15 13.00
CA SER A 129 -4.50 -23.69 13.31
C SER A 129 -4.49 -22.68 14.45
N ALA A 130 -3.29 -22.32 14.94
CA ALA A 130 -3.11 -21.34 16.01
C ALA A 130 -2.49 -20.05 15.46
N ALA A 131 -3.09 -18.91 15.76
CA ALA A 131 -2.58 -17.59 15.42
C ALA A 131 -1.60 -17.14 16.50
N HIS A 132 -0.37 -16.83 16.10
CA HIS A 132 0.69 -16.34 16.99
C HIS A 132 0.86 -14.83 16.78
N LEU A 133 0.49 -14.06 17.80
CA LEU A 133 0.67 -12.61 17.86
C LEU A 133 1.84 -12.30 18.79
N HIS A 134 2.73 -11.40 18.38
CA HIS A 134 3.95 -11.10 19.12
C HIS A 134 4.43 -9.68 18.81
N CYS A 135 4.87 -8.98 19.85
CA CYS A 135 5.49 -7.67 19.78
C CYS A 135 6.93 -7.69 20.33
N ALA A 136 7.74 -6.71 19.98
CA ALA A 136 9.09 -6.58 20.52
C ALA A 136 9.05 -6.30 22.05
N GLU A 137 10.20 -6.48 22.72
CA GLU A 137 10.32 -6.24 24.16
C GLU A 137 9.85 -4.82 24.54
N GLY A 138 9.07 -4.72 25.63
CA GLY A 138 8.49 -3.44 26.09
C GLY A 138 7.21 -3.01 25.36
N GLN A 139 6.79 -3.73 24.31
CA GLN A 139 5.55 -3.47 23.58
C GLN A 139 4.46 -4.49 23.91
N VAL A 140 3.21 -4.06 23.76
CA VAL A 140 1.99 -4.84 23.96
C VAL A 140 1.12 -4.80 22.71
N ILE A 141 0.38 -5.89 22.50
CA ILE A 141 -0.55 -6.07 21.40
C ILE A 141 -1.77 -5.15 21.60
N SER A 142 -2.15 -4.45 20.53
CA SER A 142 -3.36 -3.65 20.39
C SER A 142 -4.10 -4.08 19.13
N VAL A 143 -5.13 -4.89 19.27
CA VAL A 143 -5.91 -5.43 18.15
C VAL A 143 -6.86 -4.36 17.61
N TYR A 144 -6.77 -4.08 16.31
CA TYR A 144 -7.69 -3.19 15.61
C TYR A 144 -8.92 -3.91 15.10
N SER A 145 -8.74 -5.11 14.54
CA SER A 145 -9.84 -5.92 14.01
C SER A 145 -9.50 -7.40 14.01
N ALA A 146 -10.56 -8.21 14.07
CA ALA A 146 -10.49 -9.62 13.79
C ALA A 146 -11.79 -10.12 13.15
N ASP A 147 -11.68 -11.03 12.19
CA ASP A 147 -12.81 -11.69 11.52
C ASP A 147 -12.50 -13.19 11.38
N TYR A 148 -13.43 -14.05 11.79
CA TYR A 148 -13.33 -15.49 11.63
C TYR A 148 -14.34 -15.99 10.61
N GLY A 149 -13.89 -16.25 9.39
CA GLY A 149 -14.79 -16.49 8.27
C GLY A 149 -14.04 -16.92 7.02
N ARG A 150 -14.59 -16.59 5.86
CA ARG A 150 -13.98 -16.75 4.55
C ARG A 150 -14.49 -15.62 3.66
N HIS A 151 -13.56 -14.87 3.09
CA HIS A 151 -13.78 -13.70 2.24
C HIS A 151 -13.28 -13.91 0.80
N ASP A 152 -12.62 -15.05 0.54
CA ASP A 152 -12.15 -15.45 -0.78
C ASP A 152 -12.07 -17.00 -0.93
N HIS A 153 -11.79 -17.46 -2.16
CA HIS A 153 -11.72 -18.89 -2.49
C HIS A 153 -10.31 -19.48 -2.43
N THR A 154 -9.27 -18.65 -2.33
CA THR A 154 -7.85 -19.05 -2.50
C THR A 154 -7.15 -19.21 -1.18
N THR A 155 -7.48 -18.37 -0.21
CA THR A 155 -6.91 -18.35 1.11
C THR A 155 -7.33 -19.58 1.89
N CYS A 156 -6.34 -20.29 2.44
CA CYS A 156 -6.54 -21.57 3.12
C CYS A 156 -7.29 -22.61 2.28
N SER A 157 -7.09 -22.61 0.95
CA SER A 157 -7.77 -23.53 0.03
C SER A 157 -7.00 -24.82 -0.28
N TYR A 158 -5.69 -24.83 -0.03
CA TYR A 158 -4.84 -25.99 -0.32
C TYR A 158 -5.37 -27.23 0.40
N SER A 159 -5.52 -28.33 -0.35
CA SER A 159 -6.03 -29.62 0.13
C SER A 159 -7.47 -29.61 0.70
N GLN A 160 -8.23 -28.54 0.48
CA GLN A 160 -9.63 -28.47 0.89
C GLN A 160 -10.59 -28.91 -0.23
N PRO A 161 -11.73 -29.55 0.09
CA PRO A 161 -12.76 -29.86 -0.89
C PRO A 161 -13.28 -28.58 -1.57
N PRO A 162 -13.49 -28.56 -2.90
CA PRO A 162 -13.99 -27.38 -3.61
C PRO A 162 -15.28 -26.82 -3.02
N THR A 163 -16.16 -27.66 -2.49
CA THR A 163 -17.43 -27.27 -1.85
C THR A 163 -17.24 -26.45 -0.58
N SER A 164 -16.15 -26.67 0.16
CA SER A 164 -15.88 -26.00 1.45
C SER A 164 -15.28 -24.61 1.30
N VAL A 165 -14.83 -24.24 0.09
CA VAL A 165 -14.22 -22.94 -0.21
C VAL A 165 -15.13 -22.03 -1.04
N GLN A 166 -16.33 -22.48 -1.43
CA GLN A 166 -17.25 -21.70 -2.28
C GLN A 166 -17.92 -20.52 -1.57
N ASN A 167 -18.09 -20.58 -0.25
CA ASN A 167 -18.78 -19.50 0.46
C ASN A 167 -17.76 -18.44 0.91
N ALA A 168 -17.47 -17.50 0.02
CA ALA A 168 -16.63 -16.34 0.29
C ALA A 168 -17.39 -15.14 0.89
N ASP A 169 -18.69 -15.28 1.14
CA ASP A 169 -19.50 -14.28 1.84
C ASP A 169 -19.72 -14.68 3.31
N CYS A 170 -18.72 -15.33 3.91
CA CYS A 170 -18.77 -15.74 5.30
C CYS A 170 -17.93 -14.80 6.16
N SER A 171 -18.56 -13.85 6.85
CA SER A 171 -17.86 -12.89 7.73
C SER A 171 -18.44 -12.96 9.14
N HIS A 172 -17.55 -13.03 10.13
CA HIS A 172 -17.89 -12.98 11.54
C HIS A 172 -16.88 -12.12 12.32
N PRO A 173 -17.04 -10.79 12.27
CA PRO A 173 -16.21 -9.88 13.05
C PRO A 173 -16.33 -10.22 14.55
N THR A 174 -15.19 -10.28 15.25
CA THR A 174 -15.13 -10.80 16.62
C THR A 174 -14.23 -9.98 17.53
N SER A 175 -14.66 -9.75 18.78
CA SER A 175 -13.87 -9.10 19.83
C SER A 175 -12.97 -10.07 20.60
N LYS A 176 -13.16 -11.39 20.43
CA LYS A 176 -12.51 -12.41 21.26
C LYS A 176 -10.98 -12.40 21.15
N VAL A 177 -10.44 -12.00 20.01
CA VAL A 177 -8.98 -11.83 19.84
C VAL A 177 -8.48 -10.68 20.70
N ALA A 178 -9.15 -9.52 20.64
CA ALA A 178 -8.81 -8.35 21.46
C ALA A 178 -8.94 -8.67 22.97
N GLU A 179 -10.04 -9.30 23.38
CA GLU A 179 -10.28 -9.75 24.77
C GLU A 179 -9.18 -10.70 25.28
N SER A 180 -8.65 -11.56 24.39
CA SER A 180 -7.63 -12.55 24.75
C SER A 180 -6.21 -12.01 24.69
N CYS A 181 -5.93 -11.05 23.80
CA CYS A 181 -4.57 -10.70 23.40
C CYS A 181 -4.15 -9.27 23.71
N ASN A 182 -5.09 -8.32 23.86
CA ASN A 182 -4.72 -6.93 24.12
C ASN A 182 -3.93 -6.80 25.44
N GLY A 183 -2.91 -5.93 25.43
CA GLY A 183 -2.08 -5.67 26.59
C GLY A 183 -1.02 -6.75 26.88
N LYS A 184 -0.95 -7.82 26.08
CA LYS A 184 0.09 -8.85 26.20
C LYS A 184 1.20 -8.59 25.19
N ASN A 185 2.44 -8.95 25.52
CA ASN A 185 3.55 -8.92 24.57
C ASN A 185 3.45 -10.03 23.51
N SER A 186 2.95 -11.21 23.90
CA SER A 186 2.67 -12.33 23.00
C SER A 186 1.37 -13.02 23.36
N CYS A 187 0.65 -13.51 22.35
CA CYS A 187 -0.63 -14.19 22.49
C CYS A 187 -0.74 -15.32 21.46
N ILE A 188 -1.33 -16.45 21.86
CA ILE A 188 -1.68 -17.55 20.97
C ILE A 188 -3.20 -17.77 21.08
N ILE A 189 -3.89 -17.77 19.94
CA ILE A 189 -5.33 -18.03 19.88
C ILE A 189 -5.67 -19.00 18.75
N SER A 190 -6.52 -20.00 19.03
CA SER A 190 -6.88 -21.04 18.07
C SER A 190 -7.99 -20.56 17.12
N ALA A 191 -7.73 -20.56 15.81
CA ALA A 191 -8.71 -20.28 14.75
C ALA A 191 -9.71 -21.44 14.64
N SER A 192 -10.75 -21.47 15.47
CA SER A 192 -11.64 -22.63 15.57
C SER A 192 -13.06 -22.27 16.00
N ASN A 193 -14.01 -23.13 15.64
CA ASN A 193 -15.43 -22.97 16.00
C ASN A 193 -15.68 -23.03 17.51
N SER A 194 -14.78 -23.66 18.29
CA SER A 194 -14.88 -23.67 19.75
C SER A 194 -14.57 -22.30 20.37
N VAL A 195 -13.68 -21.53 19.73
CA VAL A 195 -13.34 -20.16 20.17
C VAL A 195 -14.33 -19.17 19.61
N PHE A 196 -14.62 -19.20 18.32
CA PHE A 196 -15.36 -18.12 17.64
C PHE A 196 -16.83 -18.45 17.31
N GLY A 197 -17.25 -19.70 17.46
CA GLY A 197 -18.50 -20.20 16.87
C GLY A 197 -18.33 -20.52 15.38
N ASP A 198 -19.35 -21.13 14.76
CA ASP A 198 -19.34 -21.43 13.32
C ASP A 198 -20.34 -20.51 12.58
N PRO A 199 -19.86 -19.45 11.91
CA PRO A 199 -20.72 -18.53 11.18
C PRO A 199 -21.26 -19.10 9.87
N CYS A 200 -20.65 -20.15 9.31
CA CYS A 200 -21.02 -20.71 8.01
C CYS A 200 -20.69 -22.20 7.94
N VAL A 201 -21.58 -23.02 8.50
CA VAL A 201 -21.43 -24.48 8.57
C VAL A 201 -21.13 -25.08 7.19
N GLY A 202 -20.11 -25.93 7.14
CA GLY A 202 -19.64 -26.58 5.91
C GLY A 202 -18.66 -25.76 5.07
N THR A 203 -18.38 -24.52 5.48
CA THR A 203 -17.33 -23.67 4.89
C THR A 203 -16.08 -23.76 5.76
N TYR A 204 -14.94 -24.04 5.13
CA TYR A 204 -13.65 -24.01 5.80
C TYR A 204 -13.22 -22.56 5.98
N LYS A 205 -12.97 -22.11 7.22
CA LYS A 205 -12.74 -20.70 7.54
C LYS A 205 -11.27 -20.39 7.78
N TYR A 206 -11.00 -19.13 8.07
CA TYR A 206 -9.74 -18.61 8.55
C TYR A 206 -9.98 -17.38 9.43
N LEU A 207 -9.02 -17.10 10.31
CA LEU A 207 -9.00 -15.94 11.18
C LEU A 207 -8.06 -14.88 10.58
N GLU A 208 -8.63 -13.72 10.24
CA GLU A 208 -7.92 -12.49 9.89
C GLU A 208 -7.78 -11.63 11.14
N VAL A 209 -6.58 -11.14 11.44
CA VAL A 209 -6.31 -10.23 12.56
C VAL A 209 -5.43 -9.08 12.08
N ALA A 210 -5.86 -7.85 12.31
CA ALA A 210 -5.02 -6.68 12.20
C ALA A 210 -4.74 -6.13 13.61
N TYR A 211 -3.47 -5.99 13.97
CA TYR A 211 -3.06 -5.47 15.28
C TYR A 211 -1.83 -4.58 15.15
N ASN A 212 -1.55 -3.81 16.18
CA ASN A 212 -0.34 -3.02 16.32
C ASN A 212 0.39 -3.38 17.62
N CYS A 213 1.66 -2.98 17.70
CA CYS A 213 2.47 -3.07 18.89
C CYS A 213 2.66 -1.67 19.48
N GLU A 214 2.12 -1.45 20.67
CA GLU A 214 2.15 -0.17 21.38
C GLU A 214 3.04 -0.31 22.63
N TYR A 215 3.74 0.74 23.04
CA TYR A 215 4.43 0.71 24.33
C TYR A 215 3.41 0.76 25.46
N SER A 216 3.54 -0.11 26.46
CA SER A 216 2.63 -0.07 27.62
C SER A 216 2.78 1.26 28.36
N ASP A 217 1.68 1.95 28.62
CA ASP A 217 1.62 3.25 29.35
C ASP A 217 2.25 3.23 30.76
N SER A 218 2.70 2.08 31.25
CA SER A 218 3.52 1.98 32.46
C SER A 218 4.98 2.42 32.30
N ASP A 219 5.43 2.72 31.07
CA ASP A 219 6.78 3.22 30.79
C ASP A 219 6.81 4.57 30.05
N SER A 220 5.65 5.22 29.87
CA SER A 220 5.55 6.60 29.34
C SER A 220 5.74 7.67 30.42
N SER A 221 6.58 7.38 31.42
CA SER A 221 7.22 8.46 32.20
C SER A 221 8.49 8.85 31.46
N PRO A 222 8.72 10.15 31.14
CA PRO A 222 10.00 10.56 30.59
C PRO A 222 11.06 10.29 31.65
N GLN A 223 11.75 9.16 31.56
CA GLN A 223 13.01 9.01 32.28
C GLN A 223 13.95 10.05 31.70
N LEU A 224 14.05 11.16 32.43
CA LEU A 224 15.15 12.08 32.36
C LEU A 224 16.43 11.25 32.44
N VAL A 225 17.08 11.01 31.29
CA VAL A 225 18.42 10.45 31.23
C VAL A 225 19.28 11.38 32.07
N LYS A 226 19.56 11.00 33.32
CA LYS A 226 20.54 11.68 34.15
C LYS A 226 21.88 11.46 33.46
N LEU A 227 22.36 12.48 32.76
CA LEU A 227 23.76 12.54 32.35
C LEU A 227 24.64 12.37 33.61
N PRO A 228 25.77 11.65 33.52
CA PRO A 228 26.77 11.68 34.57
C PRO A 228 27.24 13.12 34.81
N PRO A 229 27.60 13.49 36.05
CA PRO A 229 28.00 14.86 36.36
C PRO A 229 29.26 15.22 35.58
N SER A 230 29.22 16.35 34.89
CA SER A 230 30.36 16.97 34.23
C SER A 230 31.46 17.28 35.26
N PRO A 231 32.75 17.08 34.93
CA PRO A 231 33.83 17.48 35.81
C PRO A 231 33.87 19.01 35.86
N LEU A 232 33.80 19.55 37.07
CA LEU A 232 34.10 20.93 37.39
C LEU A 232 35.56 21.22 37.02
N PHE A 233 35.79 22.05 36.00
CA PHE A 233 37.07 22.72 35.82
C PHE A 233 36.91 24.20 36.13
N THR A 234 37.44 24.56 37.28
CA THR A 234 37.64 25.93 37.76
C THR A 234 38.59 26.67 36.83
N SER A 235 38.22 27.92 36.53
CA SER A 235 39.06 28.90 35.85
C SER A 235 40.34 29.11 36.66
N ASP A 236 41.51 28.88 36.04
CA ASP A 236 42.62 29.83 36.16
C ASP A 236 43.81 29.50 35.24
N ARG A 237 44.35 30.58 34.67
CA ARG A 237 45.71 30.79 34.10
C ARG A 237 46.00 30.36 32.65
N ILE A 238 45.85 31.39 31.82
CA ILE A 238 46.71 31.79 30.70
C ILE A 238 48.20 31.53 31.01
N PHE A 239 48.92 30.85 30.12
CA PHE A 239 50.29 31.25 29.76
C PHE A 239 50.63 30.83 28.32
N PHE A 240 51.04 31.85 27.56
CA PHE A 240 51.71 31.79 26.26
C PHE A 240 52.77 30.67 26.19
N ASN A 241 52.76 29.88 25.11
CA ASN A 241 53.99 29.72 24.35
C ASN A 241 53.74 29.42 22.87
N MET A 242 54.37 30.27 22.08
CA MET A 242 54.45 30.33 20.63
C MET A 242 55.75 29.64 20.24
N LEU A 243 55.73 28.66 19.32
CA LEU A 243 56.84 28.00 18.57
C LEU A 243 56.32 26.58 18.23
N CYS A 244 56.47 25.95 17.07
CA CYS A 244 56.99 26.31 15.76
C CYS A 244 56.53 25.18 14.80
N PHE A 245 56.18 25.54 13.57
CA PHE A 245 56.25 24.74 12.34
C PHE A 245 55.61 23.34 12.23
N ARG A 246 54.48 23.33 11.52
CA ARG A 246 54.21 22.59 10.26
C ARG A 246 54.77 21.16 10.14
N GLY A 247 53.84 20.19 10.14
CA GLY A 247 54.00 18.96 9.37
C GLY A 247 53.05 17.82 9.77
N CYS A 248 52.24 17.37 8.80
CA CYS A 248 51.56 16.06 8.70
C CYS A 248 50.25 15.79 9.47
N THR A 249 49.15 16.04 8.74
CA THR A 249 48.11 15.05 8.39
C THR A 249 47.63 14.08 9.47
N THR A 250 46.40 14.30 9.96
CA THR A 250 45.33 13.28 10.07
C THR A 250 44.10 13.86 10.80
N LEU A 251 42.91 13.39 10.40
CA LEU A 251 41.55 13.68 10.92
C LEU A 251 40.85 14.98 10.49
N LEU A 252 40.49 15.02 9.20
CA LEU A 252 39.17 15.49 8.79
C LEU A 252 38.13 14.42 9.18
N LEU A 253 37.49 14.54 10.34
CA LEU A 253 36.25 13.81 10.61
C LEU A 253 35.07 14.69 10.18
N ALA A 254 34.63 14.40 8.96
CA ALA A 254 33.29 14.52 8.43
C ALA A 254 32.26 15.28 9.29
N ALA A 255 32.14 16.58 9.02
CA ALA A 255 30.84 17.22 8.99
C ALA A 255 30.16 16.87 7.66
N THR A 256 29.85 15.58 7.45
CA THR A 256 28.87 15.19 6.43
C THR A 256 27.50 15.37 7.06
N CYS A 257 27.00 16.58 6.85
CA CYS A 257 25.60 16.92 6.97
C CYS A 257 24.76 15.78 6.37
N LEU A 258 23.87 15.20 7.19
CA LEU A 258 22.81 14.28 6.80
C LEU A 258 21.86 15.00 5.83
N LEU A 259 22.27 15.13 4.58
CA LEU A 259 21.36 15.10 3.45
C LEU A 259 20.98 13.63 3.30
N THR A 260 19.92 13.19 3.97
CA THR A 260 19.19 12.01 3.52
C THR A 260 18.48 12.38 2.22
N THR A 261 19.24 12.55 1.14
CA THR A 261 18.70 12.16 -0.16
C THR A 261 18.36 10.69 0.03
N ALA A 262 17.07 10.33 -0.03
CA ALA A 262 16.68 8.94 -0.13
C ALA A 262 17.53 8.35 -1.26
N VAL A 263 18.50 7.52 -0.92
CA VAL A 263 19.28 6.82 -1.92
C VAL A 263 18.28 5.84 -2.50
N VAL A 264 17.75 6.15 -3.69
CA VAL A 264 16.94 5.22 -4.47
C VAL A 264 17.84 4.02 -4.72
N SER A 265 17.68 2.99 -3.89
CA SER A 265 18.50 1.78 -3.94
C SER A 265 17.94 0.91 -5.05
N THR A 266 18.78 0.59 -6.04
CA THR A 266 18.45 -0.44 -7.03
C THR A 266 18.50 -1.80 -6.33
N GLU A 267 17.39 -2.51 -6.34
CA GLU A 267 17.26 -3.89 -5.86
C GLU A 267 17.53 -4.86 -7.01
N ARG A 268 18.16 -5.99 -6.68
CA ARG A 268 18.47 -7.08 -7.63
C ARG A 268 17.77 -8.35 -7.19
N ALA A 269 16.88 -8.87 -8.03
CA ALA A 269 16.23 -10.16 -7.83
C ALA A 269 16.76 -11.18 -8.84
N VAL A 270 17.04 -12.40 -8.38
CA VAL A 270 17.53 -13.51 -9.22
C VAL A 270 16.70 -14.75 -8.96
N THR A 271 16.32 -15.44 -10.04
CA THR A 271 15.53 -16.67 -9.98
C THR A 271 16.05 -17.66 -11.00
N CYS A 272 16.48 -18.84 -10.55
CA CYS A 272 17.01 -19.88 -11.42
C CYS A 272 15.90 -20.47 -12.30
N ASP A 273 16.22 -20.79 -13.55
CA ASP A 273 15.26 -21.34 -14.51
C ASP A 273 14.78 -22.74 -14.06
N ASP A 274 13.57 -22.80 -13.55
CA ASP A 274 12.80 -24.01 -13.25
C ASP A 274 11.33 -23.71 -13.51
N SER A 275 10.63 -24.69 -14.09
CA SER A 275 9.19 -24.69 -14.35
C SER A 275 8.28 -24.27 -13.19
N HIS A 276 8.75 -24.33 -11.94
CA HIS A 276 7.98 -23.97 -10.74
C HIS A 276 8.48 -22.71 -10.02
N ASN A 277 9.59 -22.11 -10.46
CA ASN A 277 10.16 -20.96 -9.78
C ASN A 277 9.46 -19.67 -10.17
N VAL A 278 9.15 -18.85 -9.18
CA VAL A 278 8.50 -17.54 -9.32
C VAL A 278 9.46 -16.48 -8.81
N GLN A 279 9.73 -15.48 -9.66
CA GLN A 279 10.43 -14.28 -9.22
C GLN A 279 9.42 -13.33 -8.58
N HIS A 280 9.67 -12.94 -7.33
CA HIS A 280 8.87 -11.98 -6.60
C HIS A 280 9.64 -10.67 -6.46
N LEU A 281 9.06 -9.58 -6.97
CA LEU A 281 9.54 -8.21 -6.79
C LEU A 281 8.56 -7.49 -5.86
N SER A 282 9.07 -6.70 -4.91
CA SER A 282 8.21 -5.95 -4.00
C SER A 282 8.83 -4.64 -3.58
N CYS A 283 7.99 -3.62 -3.46
CA CYS A 283 8.37 -2.31 -2.95
C CYS A 283 7.69 -1.99 -1.61
N GLY A 284 8.40 -1.20 -0.79
CA GLY A 284 7.90 -0.73 0.50
C GLY A 284 6.75 0.28 0.38
N VAL A 285 6.28 0.77 1.52
CA VAL A 285 5.10 1.64 1.62
C VAL A 285 5.18 2.88 0.72
N GLY A 286 4.11 3.15 -0.02
CA GLY A 286 3.99 4.34 -0.88
C GLY A 286 4.91 4.35 -2.10
N SER A 287 5.50 3.20 -2.44
CA SER A 287 6.39 3.08 -3.59
C SER A 287 5.99 1.92 -4.50
N VAL A 288 6.34 2.06 -5.77
CA VAL A 288 6.03 1.09 -6.82
C VAL A 288 7.29 0.69 -7.57
N ILE A 289 7.25 -0.51 -8.13
CA ILE A 289 8.35 -1.10 -8.91
C ILE A 289 8.51 -0.29 -10.19
N SER A 290 9.76 0.05 -10.49
CA SER A 290 10.19 0.51 -11.82
C SER A 290 11.39 -0.33 -12.23
N VAL A 291 11.18 -1.18 -13.23
CA VAL A 291 12.20 -2.07 -13.77
C VAL A 291 13.23 -1.25 -14.54
N GLN A 292 14.50 -1.34 -14.11
CA GLN A 292 15.63 -0.65 -14.75
C GLN A 292 16.28 -1.52 -15.81
N ALA A 293 16.51 -2.80 -15.49
CA ALA A 293 17.07 -3.79 -16.41
C ALA A 293 16.55 -5.18 -16.06
N ALA A 294 16.47 -6.05 -17.06
CA ALA A 294 16.19 -7.47 -16.83
C ALA A 294 16.94 -8.34 -17.84
N LEU A 295 17.38 -9.51 -17.41
CA LEU A 295 18.10 -10.51 -18.18
C LEU A 295 17.45 -11.87 -17.97
N TYR A 296 17.09 -12.53 -19.05
CA TYR A 296 16.78 -13.96 -19.03
C TYR A 296 17.82 -14.69 -19.88
N GLY A 297 18.63 -15.54 -19.23
CA GLY A 297 19.82 -16.12 -19.84
C GLY A 297 20.87 -16.48 -18.81
N ARG A 298 22.13 -16.15 -19.08
CA ARG A 298 23.27 -16.32 -18.16
C ARG A 298 24.34 -15.28 -18.46
N ALA A 299 24.75 -14.54 -17.43
CA ALA A 299 25.78 -13.50 -17.45
C ALA A 299 27.07 -13.90 -16.72
N ASP A 300 27.05 -14.97 -15.92
CA ASP A 300 28.18 -15.47 -15.14
C ASP A 300 28.07 -16.99 -14.86
N ASP A 301 29.17 -17.61 -14.44
CA ASP A 301 29.26 -19.05 -14.17
C ASP A 301 28.98 -19.44 -12.70
N GLU A 302 28.76 -18.47 -11.82
CA GLU A 302 28.53 -18.68 -10.38
C GLU A 302 27.02 -18.74 -10.04
N THR A 303 26.22 -17.85 -10.63
CA THR A 303 24.79 -17.70 -10.37
C THR A 303 24.04 -18.95 -10.84
N CYS A 304 23.24 -19.52 -9.94
CA CYS A 304 22.48 -20.74 -10.19
C CYS A 304 23.34 -21.93 -10.67
N SER A 305 24.56 -22.08 -10.13
CA SER A 305 25.53 -23.12 -10.52
C SER A 305 25.45 -24.43 -9.71
N GLU A 306 24.76 -24.43 -8.56
CA GLU A 306 24.75 -25.57 -7.64
C GLU A 306 24.24 -26.86 -8.31
N GLY A 307 25.07 -27.91 -8.28
CA GLY A 307 24.73 -29.22 -8.85
C GLY A 307 24.71 -29.27 -10.38
N ARG A 308 25.14 -28.21 -11.09
CA ARG A 308 25.13 -28.14 -12.54
C ARG A 308 26.49 -28.50 -13.16
N PRO A 309 26.52 -29.20 -14.30
CA PRO A 309 27.77 -29.49 -15.01
C PRO A 309 28.35 -28.23 -15.67
N GLN A 310 29.68 -28.11 -15.71
CA GLN A 310 30.37 -26.93 -16.26
C GLN A 310 29.97 -26.60 -17.70
N SER A 311 29.62 -27.61 -18.51
CA SER A 311 29.14 -27.41 -19.89
C SER A 311 27.83 -26.61 -19.97
N GLN A 312 27.03 -26.56 -18.90
CA GLN A 312 25.80 -25.76 -18.81
C GLN A 312 26.05 -24.34 -18.28
N LEU A 313 27.25 -24.06 -17.74
CA LEU A 313 27.60 -22.79 -17.09
C LEU A 313 28.55 -21.93 -17.92
N SER A 314 29.25 -22.51 -18.91
CA SER A 314 30.31 -21.84 -19.66
C SER A 314 29.85 -20.71 -20.60
N ASN A 315 28.58 -20.67 -20.97
CA ASN A 315 28.05 -19.64 -21.86
C ASN A 315 27.48 -18.48 -21.03
N THR A 316 28.32 -17.47 -20.78
CA THR A 316 27.99 -16.28 -19.99
C THR A 316 27.61 -15.06 -20.84
N GLU A 317 27.51 -15.23 -22.15
CA GLU A 317 27.02 -14.20 -23.08
C GLU A 317 25.62 -14.58 -23.60
N CYS A 318 24.81 -15.19 -22.74
CA CYS A 318 23.45 -15.57 -23.07
C CYS A 318 22.44 -14.58 -22.51
N SER A 319 21.68 -13.93 -23.39
CA SER A 319 20.56 -13.09 -23.00
C SER A 319 19.46 -13.10 -24.06
N GLN A 320 18.21 -13.11 -23.61
CA GLN A 320 17.05 -12.96 -24.48
C GLN A 320 16.70 -11.49 -24.67
N ASP A 321 16.61 -11.06 -25.93
CA ASP A 321 16.21 -9.70 -26.28
C ASP A 321 14.74 -9.42 -25.92
N GLY A 322 14.45 -8.17 -25.53
CA GLY A 322 13.11 -7.74 -25.10
C GLY A 322 12.67 -8.21 -23.70
N THR A 323 13.54 -8.90 -22.94
CA THR A 323 13.23 -9.34 -21.56
C THR A 323 12.80 -8.16 -20.68
N VAL A 324 13.53 -7.04 -20.74
CA VAL A 324 13.22 -5.83 -19.97
C VAL A 324 11.82 -5.28 -20.27
N ASP A 325 11.37 -5.31 -21.53
CA ASP A 325 10.05 -4.81 -21.91
C ASP A 325 8.92 -5.70 -21.38
N VAL A 326 9.17 -7.01 -21.29
CA VAL A 326 8.24 -7.95 -20.66
C VAL A 326 8.09 -7.65 -19.18
N LEU A 327 9.21 -7.45 -18.48
CA LEU A 327 9.21 -7.16 -17.05
C LEU A 327 8.61 -5.77 -16.75
N LYS A 328 8.98 -4.74 -17.51
CA LYS A 328 8.37 -3.40 -17.41
C LYS A 328 6.85 -3.45 -17.57
N ARG A 329 6.36 -4.07 -18.65
CA ARG A 329 4.92 -4.19 -18.90
C ARG A 329 4.19 -4.96 -17.80
N ARG A 330 4.84 -5.92 -17.16
CA ARG A 330 4.21 -6.76 -16.13
C ARG A 330 4.31 -6.19 -14.72
N CYS A 331 5.37 -5.46 -14.41
CA CYS A 331 5.72 -5.07 -13.05
C CYS A 331 5.75 -3.56 -12.82
N ASP A 332 5.98 -2.73 -13.84
CA ASP A 332 6.05 -1.27 -13.63
C ASP A 332 4.75 -0.73 -13.07
N GLY A 333 4.87 0.11 -12.04
CA GLY A 333 3.74 0.69 -11.34
C GLY A 333 3.04 -0.25 -10.36
N LYS A 334 3.46 -1.52 -10.24
CA LYS A 334 2.92 -2.43 -9.21
C LYS A 334 3.72 -2.35 -7.93
N LYS A 335 3.06 -2.62 -6.81
CA LYS A 335 3.72 -2.75 -5.50
C LYS A 335 4.39 -4.11 -5.33
N GLU A 336 3.72 -5.16 -5.78
CA GLU A 336 4.20 -6.54 -5.79
C GLU A 336 4.02 -7.09 -7.21
N CYS A 337 5.02 -7.83 -7.70
CA CYS A 337 4.99 -8.47 -9.00
C CYS A 337 5.55 -9.87 -8.93
N GLU A 338 4.75 -10.85 -9.32
CA GLU A 338 5.18 -12.24 -9.50
C GLU A 338 5.35 -12.56 -10.99
N VAL A 339 6.52 -13.11 -11.33
CA VAL A 339 6.87 -13.47 -12.71
C VAL A 339 7.38 -14.90 -12.73
N ILE A 340 6.64 -15.77 -13.41
CA ILE A 340 7.08 -17.15 -13.69
C ILE A 340 8.05 -17.09 -14.87
N THR A 341 9.19 -17.79 -14.79
CA THR A 341 10.19 -17.79 -15.87
C THR A 341 9.58 -18.17 -17.21
N ASN A 342 8.68 -19.18 -17.22
CA ASN A 342 7.89 -19.65 -18.38
C ASN A 342 7.16 -18.54 -19.18
N ILE A 343 6.84 -17.40 -18.55
CA ILE A 343 6.14 -16.29 -19.19
C ILE A 343 7.08 -15.42 -20.05
N VAL A 344 8.40 -15.52 -19.83
CA VAL A 344 9.44 -14.81 -20.59
C VAL A 344 9.80 -15.56 -21.88
N HIS A 345 9.47 -16.85 -22.00
CA HIS A 345 9.87 -17.70 -23.13
C HIS A 345 9.05 -17.41 -24.40
N SER A 346 9.54 -16.51 -25.26
CA SER A 346 9.17 -16.55 -26.68
C SER A 346 10.02 -17.57 -27.45
N SER A 347 11.27 -17.79 -27.01
CA SER A 347 12.21 -18.80 -27.52
C SER A 347 13.35 -19.05 -26.51
N ASP A 348 14.03 -20.21 -26.57
CA ASP A 348 15.25 -20.44 -25.77
C ASP A 348 16.42 -19.64 -26.38
N PRO A 349 17.01 -18.66 -25.66
CA PRO A 349 18.12 -17.85 -26.19
C PRO A 349 19.44 -18.64 -26.33
N CYS A 350 19.63 -19.73 -25.57
CA CYS A 350 20.87 -20.50 -25.57
C CYS A 350 20.62 -21.97 -25.16
N PRO A 351 20.27 -22.85 -26.12
CA PRO A 351 20.03 -24.25 -25.85
C PRO A 351 21.24 -24.94 -25.19
N GLY A 352 20.97 -25.76 -24.17
CA GLY A 352 22.01 -26.47 -23.42
C GLY A 352 22.75 -25.63 -22.37
N THR A 353 22.47 -24.32 -22.27
CA THR A 353 22.91 -23.46 -21.17
C THR A 353 21.82 -23.39 -20.11
N TYR A 354 22.19 -23.56 -18.83
CA TYR A 354 21.25 -23.40 -17.73
C TYR A 354 21.05 -21.91 -17.45
N LYS A 355 19.81 -21.44 -17.38
CA LYS A 355 19.49 -20.00 -17.37
C LYS A 355 18.99 -19.52 -16.00
N TYR A 356 18.89 -18.21 -15.84
CA TYR A 356 18.21 -17.54 -14.74
C TYR A 356 17.57 -16.24 -15.23
N LEU A 357 16.53 -15.80 -14.52
CA LEU A 357 15.96 -14.48 -14.64
C LEU A 357 16.59 -13.57 -13.58
N GLU A 358 17.26 -12.52 -14.03
CA GLU A 358 17.77 -11.44 -13.20
C GLU A 358 17.02 -10.15 -13.51
N THR A 359 16.50 -9.48 -12.49
CA THR A 359 15.78 -8.20 -12.63
C THR A 359 16.36 -7.18 -11.66
N ASN A 360 16.80 -6.05 -12.20
CA ASN A 360 17.20 -4.87 -11.45
C ASN A 360 16.05 -3.86 -11.48
N TYR A 361 15.53 -3.50 -10.31
CA TYR A 361 14.41 -2.57 -10.19
C TYR A 361 14.65 -1.56 -9.08
N THR A 362 13.93 -0.45 -9.15
CA THR A 362 13.97 0.60 -8.14
C THR A 362 12.56 0.87 -7.66
N CYS A 363 12.42 1.15 -6.38
CA CYS A 363 11.14 1.56 -5.81
C CYS A 363 11.04 3.08 -5.83
N PHE A 364 10.07 3.61 -6.58
CA PHE A 364 9.80 5.04 -6.63
C PHE A 364 8.53 5.39 -5.87
N PRO A 365 8.53 6.49 -5.11
CA PRO A 365 7.30 7.03 -4.53
C PRO A 365 6.26 7.29 -5.62
N ALA A 366 5.03 6.81 -5.43
CA ALA A 366 3.96 7.01 -6.39
C ALA A 366 2.60 7.17 -5.71
N ILE A 367 1.74 7.95 -6.34
CA ILE A 367 0.32 8.03 -6.05
C ILE A 367 -0.35 6.84 -6.73
N HIS A 368 -0.95 5.97 -5.92
CA HIS A 368 -1.67 4.79 -6.36
C HIS A 368 -3.18 5.05 -6.33
N THR A 369 -3.89 4.72 -7.41
CA THR A 369 -5.35 4.97 -7.50
C THR A 369 -6.06 3.79 -8.13
N ILE A 370 -7.27 3.50 -7.63
CA ILE A 370 -8.14 2.45 -8.13
C ILE A 370 -9.46 3.07 -8.56
N THR A 371 -9.93 2.73 -9.75
CA THR A 371 -11.20 3.20 -10.31
C THR A 371 -11.99 2.04 -10.89
N CYS A 372 -13.17 1.75 -10.34
CA CYS A 372 -14.02 0.64 -10.79
C CYS A 372 -14.52 0.82 -12.23
N GLU A 373 -14.79 -0.29 -12.93
CA GLU A 373 -15.35 -0.27 -14.29
C GLU A 373 -16.67 0.55 -14.34
N HIS A 374 -16.79 1.39 -15.38
CA HIS A 374 -17.82 2.42 -15.59
C HIS A 374 -17.70 3.68 -14.71
N SER A 375 -16.64 3.81 -13.90
CA SER A 375 -16.29 5.05 -13.21
C SER A 375 -15.20 5.83 -13.98
N VAL A 376 -14.91 7.05 -13.54
CA VAL A 376 -13.88 7.91 -14.15
C VAL A 376 -12.75 8.10 -13.16
N ALA A 377 -11.53 7.83 -13.59
CA ALA A 377 -10.32 8.08 -12.82
C ALA A 377 -9.95 9.55 -12.98
N HIS A 378 -9.73 10.23 -11.86
CA HIS A 378 -9.31 11.64 -11.83
C HIS A 378 -7.89 11.71 -11.27
N LEU A 379 -6.94 12.09 -12.12
CA LEU A 379 -5.54 12.29 -11.76
C LEU A 379 -5.28 13.78 -11.63
N TYR A 380 -4.54 14.17 -10.59
CA TYR A 380 -4.31 15.56 -10.25
C TYR A 380 -2.92 15.76 -9.66
N CYS A 381 -2.28 16.87 -10.01
CA CYS A 381 -1.04 17.34 -9.40
C CYS A 381 -1.18 18.79 -8.94
N ASP A 382 -0.37 19.18 -7.95
CA ASP A 382 -0.36 20.56 -7.45
C ASP A 382 0.14 21.55 -8.50
N GLU A 383 -0.06 22.84 -8.24
CA GLU A 383 0.27 23.92 -9.19
C GLU A 383 1.74 23.86 -9.66
N GLY A 384 1.93 23.89 -10.97
CA GLY A 384 3.25 23.83 -11.61
C GLY A 384 3.81 22.42 -11.81
N GLN A 385 3.14 21.37 -11.34
CA GLN A 385 3.52 19.97 -11.58
C GLN A 385 2.69 19.34 -12.71
N VAL A 386 3.26 18.32 -13.33
CA VAL A 386 2.64 17.50 -14.36
C VAL A 386 2.64 16.02 -13.97
N ILE A 387 1.63 15.31 -14.43
CA ILE A 387 1.46 13.87 -14.22
C ILE A 387 2.52 13.12 -15.06
N PHE A 388 3.18 12.16 -14.42
CA PHE A 388 3.97 11.12 -15.07
C PHE A 388 3.51 9.75 -14.57
N VAL A 389 2.89 8.97 -15.46
CA VAL A 389 2.36 7.64 -15.15
C VAL A 389 3.49 6.61 -15.19
N TYR A 390 3.69 5.87 -14.10
CA TYR A 390 4.60 4.72 -14.05
C TYR A 390 3.98 3.48 -14.68
N GLY A 391 2.71 3.23 -14.41
CA GLY A 391 2.01 2.06 -14.93
C GLY A 391 0.51 2.12 -14.70
N ALA A 392 -0.23 1.36 -15.50
CA ALA A 392 -1.66 1.16 -15.34
C ALA A 392 -2.09 -0.23 -15.81
N ASP A 393 -3.10 -0.80 -15.17
CA ASP A 393 -3.69 -2.09 -15.50
C ASP A 393 -5.22 -1.99 -15.42
N TYR A 394 -5.91 -2.45 -16.46
CA TYR A 394 -7.38 -2.49 -16.47
C TYR A 394 -7.87 -3.94 -16.44
N GLY A 395 -8.28 -4.41 -15.26
CA GLY A 395 -8.54 -5.83 -15.05
C GLY A 395 -9.13 -6.11 -13.67
N ARG A 396 -8.81 -7.26 -13.10
CA ARG A 396 -9.11 -7.66 -11.73
C ARG A 396 -8.02 -8.59 -11.25
N ARG A 397 -7.45 -8.27 -10.09
CA ARG A 397 -6.35 -8.97 -9.42
C ARG A 397 -6.67 -9.46 -8.02
N ASP A 398 -7.83 -9.07 -7.50
CA ASP A 398 -8.32 -9.54 -6.21
C ASP A 398 -9.87 -9.54 -6.18
N HIS A 399 -10.42 -10.25 -5.21
CA HIS A 399 -11.87 -10.43 -5.04
C HIS A 399 -12.54 -9.28 -4.29
N THR A 400 -11.77 -8.43 -3.62
CA THR A 400 -12.27 -7.42 -2.67
C THR A 400 -12.45 -6.05 -3.31
N THR A 401 -11.59 -5.69 -4.25
CA THR A 401 -11.57 -4.40 -4.92
C THR A 401 -12.72 -4.30 -5.91
N CYS A 402 -13.52 -3.25 -5.79
CA CYS A 402 -14.66 -2.98 -6.67
C CYS A 402 -15.63 -4.18 -6.70
N SER A 403 -15.91 -4.76 -5.53
CA SER A 403 -16.66 -6.02 -5.38
C SER A 403 -18.08 -5.82 -4.85
N TYR A 404 -18.40 -4.66 -4.28
CA TYR A 404 -19.66 -4.43 -3.59
C TYR A 404 -20.88 -4.68 -4.48
N LYS A 405 -21.75 -5.58 -3.98
CA LYS A 405 -22.99 -6.05 -4.65
C LYS A 405 -22.76 -6.64 -6.05
N ARG A 406 -21.53 -7.05 -6.36
CA ARG A 406 -21.26 -7.79 -7.59
C ARG A 406 -21.59 -9.26 -7.38
N PRO A 407 -22.23 -9.93 -8.35
CA PRO A 407 -22.36 -11.37 -8.30
C PRO A 407 -20.98 -12.02 -8.20
N ALA A 408 -20.85 -13.12 -7.46
CA ALA A 408 -19.60 -13.87 -7.31
C ALA A 408 -18.94 -14.19 -8.67
N SER A 409 -19.76 -14.53 -9.68
CA SER A 409 -19.28 -14.83 -11.04
C SER A 409 -18.57 -13.66 -11.74
N GLN A 410 -18.84 -12.41 -11.34
CA GLN A 410 -18.16 -11.24 -11.91
C GLN A 410 -16.85 -10.90 -11.20
N ILE A 411 -16.60 -11.45 -10.01
CA ILE A 411 -15.41 -11.16 -9.19
C ILE A 411 -14.49 -12.38 -9.03
N GLU A 412 -14.89 -13.55 -9.54
CA GLU A 412 -14.16 -14.80 -9.45
C GLU A 412 -12.82 -14.79 -10.22
N ASN A 413 -12.79 -14.17 -11.41
CA ASN A 413 -11.58 -14.12 -12.22
C ASN A 413 -10.63 -13.00 -11.77
N VAL A 414 -9.68 -13.35 -10.90
CA VAL A 414 -8.60 -12.46 -10.41
C VAL A 414 -7.30 -12.56 -11.22
N TYR A 415 -7.30 -13.32 -12.30
CA TYR A 415 -6.18 -13.39 -13.24
C TYR A 415 -6.42 -12.52 -14.47
N CYS A 416 -7.39 -11.61 -14.38
CA CYS A 416 -7.70 -10.68 -15.45
C CYS A 416 -6.75 -9.49 -15.37
N SER A 417 -5.78 -9.42 -16.27
CA SER A 417 -4.81 -8.32 -16.32
C SER A 417 -4.69 -7.80 -17.75
N ASN A 418 -4.69 -6.48 -17.89
CA ASN A 418 -4.47 -5.80 -19.16
C ASN A 418 -3.62 -4.54 -18.92
N PRO A 419 -2.29 -4.73 -18.77
CA PRO A 419 -1.38 -3.60 -18.64
C PRO A 419 -1.49 -2.68 -19.86
N THR A 420 -1.58 -1.38 -19.63
CA THR A 420 -1.95 -0.42 -20.69
C THR A 420 -1.15 0.89 -20.63
N SER A 421 -0.69 1.35 -21.79
CA SER A 421 -0.05 2.67 -21.97
C SER A 421 -1.05 3.80 -22.16
N LYS A 422 -2.35 3.51 -22.37
CA LYS A 422 -3.37 4.49 -22.73
C LYS A 422 -3.56 5.59 -21.70
N VAL A 423 -3.34 5.29 -20.42
CA VAL A 423 -3.39 6.29 -19.34
C VAL A 423 -2.23 7.26 -19.49
N ALA A 424 -1.00 6.76 -19.68
CA ALA A 424 0.17 7.59 -19.90
C ALA A 424 0.03 8.44 -21.18
N GLU A 425 -0.43 7.86 -22.28
CA GLU A 425 -0.70 8.56 -23.55
C GLU A 425 -1.71 9.70 -23.39
N SER A 426 -2.70 9.52 -22.51
CA SER A 426 -3.75 10.51 -22.27
C SER A 426 -3.35 11.58 -21.25
N CYS A 427 -2.60 11.21 -20.22
CA CYS A 427 -2.43 12.01 -19.01
C CYS A 427 -1.03 12.60 -18.82
N ASN A 428 0.02 12.00 -19.38
CA ASN A 428 1.39 12.49 -19.15
C ASN A 428 1.56 13.95 -19.63
N GLY A 429 2.26 14.76 -18.83
CA GLY A 429 2.50 16.17 -19.12
C GLY A 429 1.32 17.10 -18.83
N ARG A 430 0.20 16.59 -18.31
CA ARG A 430 -0.94 17.41 -17.86
C ARG A 430 -0.90 17.59 -16.36
N ASN A 431 -1.44 18.69 -15.86
CA ASN A 431 -1.66 18.90 -14.42
C ASN A 431 -2.90 18.15 -13.90
N ILE A 432 -3.93 18.01 -14.75
CA ILE A 432 -5.19 17.32 -14.44
C ILE A 432 -5.55 16.41 -15.61
N CYS A 433 -5.97 15.18 -15.32
CA CYS A 433 -6.45 14.23 -16.31
C CYS A 433 -7.70 13.50 -15.83
N SER A 434 -8.60 13.15 -16.75
CA SER A 434 -9.75 12.30 -16.45
C SER A 434 -9.90 11.23 -17.52
N ILE A 435 -9.95 9.97 -17.12
CA ILE A 435 -10.04 8.82 -18.03
C ILE A 435 -11.09 7.83 -17.54
N SER A 436 -11.97 7.39 -18.46
CA SER A 436 -13.03 6.44 -18.14
C SER A 436 -12.46 5.02 -18.01
N ALA A 437 -12.69 4.37 -16.87
CA ALA A 437 -12.39 2.95 -16.66
C ALA A 437 -13.45 2.11 -17.39
N SER A 438 -13.28 1.91 -18.70
CA SER A 438 -14.28 1.20 -19.51
C SER A 438 -13.69 0.41 -20.68
N ASN A 439 -14.43 -0.59 -21.13
CA ASN A 439 -14.04 -1.45 -22.26
C ASN A 439 -13.92 -0.66 -23.58
N SER A 440 -14.60 0.48 -23.70
CA SER A 440 -14.45 1.38 -24.84
C SER A 440 -13.08 2.05 -24.91
N VAL A 441 -12.42 2.26 -23.75
CA VAL A 441 -11.09 2.87 -23.68
C VAL A 441 -10.03 1.78 -23.73
N PHE A 442 -10.14 0.74 -22.91
CA PHE A 442 -9.06 -0.23 -22.68
C PHE A 442 -9.26 -1.58 -23.39
N GLY A 443 -10.41 -1.82 -24.01
CA GLY A 443 -10.82 -3.15 -24.45
C GLY A 443 -11.37 -3.99 -23.28
N ASP A 444 -11.92 -5.17 -23.59
CA ASP A 444 -12.38 -6.12 -22.56
C ASP A 444 -11.45 -7.34 -22.50
N PRO A 445 -10.53 -7.39 -21.53
CA PRO A 445 -9.59 -8.50 -21.38
C PRO A 445 -10.22 -9.78 -20.82
N CYS A 446 -11.40 -9.69 -20.19
CA CYS A 446 -12.03 -10.81 -19.50
C CYS A 446 -13.55 -10.61 -19.44
N VAL A 447 -14.22 -10.98 -20.54
CA VAL A 447 -15.68 -10.85 -20.67
C VAL A 447 -16.41 -11.53 -19.52
N GLY A 448 -17.37 -10.82 -18.92
CA GLY A 448 -18.15 -11.30 -17.78
C GLY A 448 -17.50 -11.06 -16.42
N THR A 449 -16.24 -10.64 -16.37
CA THR A 449 -15.58 -10.19 -15.14
C THR A 449 -15.70 -8.68 -15.02
N TYR A 450 -16.16 -8.20 -13.86
CA TYR A 450 -16.22 -6.77 -13.57
C TYR A 450 -14.82 -6.29 -13.21
N LYS A 451 -14.31 -5.25 -13.89
CA LYS A 451 -12.92 -4.82 -13.81
C LYS A 451 -12.77 -3.56 -12.97
N TYR A 452 -11.52 -3.15 -12.76
CA TYR A 452 -11.11 -1.86 -12.25
C TYR A 452 -9.81 -1.44 -12.94
N LEU A 453 -9.66 -0.13 -13.11
CA LEU A 453 -8.43 0.51 -13.57
C LEU A 453 -7.60 0.84 -12.33
N GLU A 454 -6.39 0.31 -12.29
CA GLU A 454 -5.38 0.70 -11.33
C GLU A 454 -4.33 1.56 -12.03
N VAL A 455 -3.93 2.67 -11.40
CA VAL A 455 -2.95 3.61 -11.95
C VAL A 455 -1.97 4.05 -10.88
N SER A 456 -0.69 3.96 -11.21
CA SER A 456 0.42 4.49 -10.42
C SER A 456 1.08 5.65 -11.16
N TYR A 457 1.11 6.83 -10.56
CA TYR A 457 1.70 8.03 -11.17
C TYR A 457 2.42 8.90 -10.13
N VAL A 458 3.26 9.81 -10.61
CA VAL A 458 3.94 10.81 -9.80
C VAL A 458 3.66 12.20 -10.39
N CYS A 459 3.82 13.21 -9.55
CA CYS A 459 3.76 14.62 -9.94
C CYS A 459 5.17 15.19 -10.01
N GLU A 460 5.60 15.58 -11.20
CA GLU A 460 6.93 16.12 -11.46
C GLU A 460 6.84 17.55 -11.95
N TYR A 461 7.82 18.39 -11.61
CA TYR A 461 7.94 19.68 -12.28
C TYR A 461 8.37 19.43 -13.72
N PRO A 462 7.68 20.00 -14.73
CA PRO A 462 8.11 19.88 -16.11
C PRO A 462 9.52 20.47 -16.19
N GLY A 463 10.50 19.60 -16.49
CA GLY A 463 11.88 20.02 -16.59
C GLY A 463 12.00 21.15 -17.60
N ASN A 464 12.56 22.29 -17.19
CA ASN A 464 13.14 23.24 -18.14
C ASN A 464 14.26 22.49 -18.86
N ASN A 465 13.95 21.88 -19.99
CA ASN A 465 14.96 21.34 -20.89
C ASN A 465 15.80 22.55 -21.32
N PRO A 466 17.08 22.68 -20.91
CA PRO A 466 17.96 23.62 -21.58
C PRO A 466 18.11 23.09 -23.00
N GLN A 467 17.73 23.91 -23.99
CA GLN A 467 17.95 23.64 -25.41
C GLN A 467 19.39 23.25 -25.72
#